data_AF-A0A924FIQ6-F1
#
_entry.id   AF-A0A924FIQ6-F1
#
_cell.length_a   1.000
_cell.length_b   1.000
_cell.length_c   1.000
_cell.angle_alpha   90.00
_cell.angle_beta   90.00
_cell.angle_gamma   90.00
#
_symmetry.space_group_name_H-M   'P 1'
#
loop_
_entity.id
_entity.type
_entity.pdbx_description
1 polymer ?
#
loop_
_entity_poly.entity_id
_entity_poly.type
_entity_poly.pdbx_seq_one_letter_code
_entity_poly.pdbx_strand_id
1 'polypeptide(L)'
;MTIQLRPIALRSLALTGAMIAVYWLLNALLSSHVWAGMTVSKSALTAEYCEFDNTSAFFRQSMNTYSNLVYFFLGVLIWQLAQHDAKNRGLGLQNWLAQFPGLSYLVGGCFVYLSFGSAFFHASLTWPGQRVDMNGTYGLTVSLLFVALYSVFHGVTLSDRAKKLVVAGAVGLILALLEIALHVSSSLLLPALILSIWVLLIINYIQFRKERSAILGLLSFVFIIAAFYVRTLDVQKVNCDPYSWYQGHSVWHVLAGLSSFCTYAFFRFGRLTPAKKATPL
;
A
#
# COMPACT_ATOMS: atom_id res chain seq x y z
N MET A 1 3.24 18.73 -20.94
CA MET A 1 2.11 17.79 -21.08
C MET A 1 1.50 17.58 -19.71
N THR A 2 0.25 18.02 -19.50
CA THR A 2 -0.42 17.92 -18.20
C THR A 2 -1.04 16.53 -18.06
N ILE A 3 -0.76 15.84 -16.94
CA ILE A 3 -1.35 14.52 -16.66
C ILE A 3 -2.86 14.68 -16.54
N GLN A 4 -3.61 13.97 -17.37
CA GLN A 4 -5.05 13.90 -17.24
C GLN A 4 -5.40 12.83 -16.19
N LEU A 5 -5.62 13.26 -14.94
CA LEU A 5 -5.93 12.35 -13.83
C LEU A 5 -7.30 11.67 -13.98
N ARG A 6 -8.28 12.36 -14.56
CA ARG A 6 -9.65 11.85 -14.74
C ARG A 6 -9.71 10.53 -15.50
N PRO A 7 -9.15 10.38 -16.73
CA PRO A 7 -9.20 9.11 -17.45
C PRO A 7 -8.45 7.99 -16.73
N ILE A 8 -7.35 8.29 -16.02
CA ILE A 8 -6.62 7.29 -15.22
C ILE A 8 -7.50 6.80 -14.06
N ALA A 9 -8.12 7.71 -13.32
CA ALA A 9 -9.01 7.37 -12.20
C ALA A 9 -10.23 6.56 -12.65
N LEU A 10 -10.85 6.92 -13.78
CA LEU A 10 -11.98 6.17 -14.35
C LEU A 10 -11.58 4.74 -14.74
N ARG A 11 -10.40 4.56 -15.33
CA ARG A 11 -9.87 3.22 -15.66
C ARG A 11 -9.59 2.40 -14.40
N SER A 12 -8.97 3.01 -13.38
CA SER A 12 -8.77 2.34 -12.09
C SER A 12 -10.10 1.92 -11.47
N LEU A 13 -11.11 2.79 -11.49
CA LEU A 13 -12.45 2.49 -10.97
C LEU A 13 -13.11 1.34 -11.73
N ALA A 14 -13.03 1.34 -13.06
CA ALA A 14 -13.58 0.26 -13.89
C ALA A 14 -12.90 -1.09 -13.59
N LEU A 15 -11.57 -1.10 -13.45
CA LEU A 15 -10.81 -2.30 -13.08
C LEU A 15 -11.15 -2.79 -11.67
N THR A 16 -11.32 -1.88 -10.70
CA THR A 16 -11.79 -2.24 -9.35
C THR A 16 -13.20 -2.79 -9.38
N GLY A 17 -14.11 -2.21 -10.18
CA GLY A 17 -15.47 -2.73 -10.37
C GLY A 17 -15.48 -4.14 -10.95
N ALA A 18 -14.61 -4.42 -11.93
CA ALA A 18 -14.42 -5.77 -12.44
C ALA A 18 -13.89 -6.72 -11.36
N MET A 19 -12.96 -6.27 -10.50
CA MET A 19 -12.44 -7.08 -9.41
C MET A 19 -13.49 -7.37 -8.32
N ILE A 20 -14.39 -6.42 -8.02
CA ILE A 20 -15.54 -6.65 -7.14
C ILE A 20 -16.39 -7.81 -7.69
N ALA A 21 -16.69 -7.79 -9.00
CA ALA A 21 -17.45 -8.87 -9.63
C ALA A 21 -16.73 -10.21 -9.55
N VAL A 22 -15.40 -10.24 -9.73
CA VAL A 22 -14.58 -11.45 -9.55
C VAL A 22 -14.67 -11.96 -8.11
N TYR A 23 -14.48 -11.10 -7.11
CA TYR A 23 -14.57 -11.48 -5.69
C TYR A 23 -15.95 -12.01 -5.34
N TRP A 24 -17.00 -11.38 -5.85
CA TRP A 24 -18.38 -11.83 -5.68
C TRP A 24 -18.60 -13.22 -6.29
N LEU A 25 -18.15 -13.43 -7.53
CA LEU A 25 -18.24 -14.74 -8.20
C LEU A 25 -17.47 -15.81 -7.44
N LEU A 26 -16.24 -15.52 -7.00
CA LEU A 26 -15.44 -16.48 -6.22
C LEU A 26 -16.15 -16.85 -4.92
N ASN A 27 -16.69 -15.87 -4.19
CA ASN A 27 -17.40 -16.13 -2.93
C ASN A 27 -18.74 -16.84 -3.12
N ALA A 28 -19.39 -16.67 -4.27
CA ALA A 28 -20.65 -17.35 -4.60
C ALA A 28 -20.45 -18.79 -5.09
N LEU A 29 -19.34 -19.07 -5.78
CA LEU A 29 -19.08 -20.34 -6.45
C LEU A 29 -18.18 -21.29 -5.66
N LEU A 30 -17.32 -20.76 -4.79
CA LEU A 30 -16.37 -21.55 -4.00
C LEU A 30 -16.86 -21.70 -2.55
N SER A 31 -16.30 -22.68 -1.84
CA SER A 31 -16.59 -22.96 -0.44
C SER A 31 -15.30 -23.04 0.39
N SER A 32 -15.44 -23.23 1.70
CA SER A 32 -14.30 -23.33 2.62
C SER A 32 -13.34 -24.49 2.31
N HIS A 33 -13.76 -25.49 1.53
CA HIS A 33 -12.92 -26.61 1.08
C HIS A 33 -11.65 -26.17 0.35
N VAL A 34 -11.65 -24.99 -0.29
CA VAL A 34 -10.44 -24.44 -0.95
C VAL A 34 -9.30 -24.21 0.04
N TRP A 35 -9.63 -23.99 1.31
CA TRP A 35 -8.66 -23.76 2.39
C TRP A 35 -8.30 -25.03 3.17
N ALA A 36 -8.85 -26.19 2.78
CA ALA A 36 -8.60 -27.44 3.49
C ALA A 36 -7.11 -27.81 3.48
N GLY A 37 -6.60 -28.30 4.61
CA GLY A 37 -5.20 -28.68 4.78
C GLY A 37 -4.22 -27.51 5.01
N MET A 38 -4.68 -26.26 4.92
CA MET A 38 -3.83 -25.11 5.27
C MET A 38 -3.81 -24.87 6.79
N THR A 39 -2.63 -24.58 7.33
CA THR A 39 -2.45 -24.27 8.76
C THR A 39 -3.21 -23.00 9.13
N VAL A 40 -3.97 -23.04 10.22
CA VAL A 40 -4.70 -21.87 10.75
C VAL A 40 -3.72 -20.83 11.29
N SER A 41 -3.99 -19.55 11.02
CA SER A 41 -3.17 -18.44 11.51
C SER A 41 -3.30 -18.25 13.03
N LYS A 42 -2.30 -17.60 13.65
CA LYS A 42 -2.38 -17.25 15.08
C LYS A 42 -3.55 -16.32 15.39
N SER A 43 -3.78 -15.36 14.49
CA SER A 43 -4.87 -14.39 14.59
C SER A 43 -6.24 -15.04 14.58
N ALA A 44 -6.43 -16.08 13.75
CA ALA A 44 -7.68 -16.83 13.68
C ALA A 44 -7.91 -17.70 14.92
N LEU A 45 -6.85 -18.28 15.51
CA LEU A 45 -6.97 -19.05 16.75
C LEU A 45 -7.50 -18.21 17.93
N THR A 46 -7.25 -16.90 17.90
CA THR A 46 -7.68 -15.97 18.96
C THR A 46 -8.85 -15.09 18.54
N ALA A 47 -9.42 -15.29 17.34
CA ALA A 47 -10.37 -14.37 16.73
C ALA A 47 -9.93 -12.90 16.88
N GLU A 48 -8.74 -12.55 16.35
CA GLU A 48 -8.10 -11.23 16.58
C GLU A 48 -9.02 -10.06 16.20
N TYR A 49 -9.73 -10.17 15.07
CA TYR A 49 -10.62 -9.10 14.58
C TYR A 49 -12.08 -9.33 14.96
N CYS A 50 -12.85 -8.26 15.05
CA CYS A 50 -14.24 -8.31 15.49
C CYS A 50 -15.13 -9.15 14.56
N GLU A 51 -14.88 -9.09 13.25
CA GLU A 51 -15.67 -9.77 12.23
C GLU A 51 -15.81 -11.27 12.52
N PHE A 52 -17.03 -11.79 12.36
CA PHE A 52 -17.31 -13.21 12.54
C PHE A 52 -16.51 -14.08 11.56
N ASP A 53 -15.77 -15.05 12.09
CA ASP A 53 -15.00 -16.02 11.32
C ASP A 53 -15.92 -17.12 10.76
N ASN A 54 -16.52 -16.90 9.58
CA ASN A 54 -17.38 -17.88 8.93
C ASN A 54 -16.56 -19.00 8.26
N THR A 55 -16.13 -19.98 9.05
CA THR A 55 -15.30 -21.11 8.60
C THR A 55 -15.94 -22.01 7.55
N SER A 56 -17.25 -21.89 7.31
CA SER A 56 -17.98 -22.62 6.25
C SER A 56 -17.96 -21.90 4.89
N ALA A 57 -17.70 -20.60 4.86
CA ALA A 57 -17.67 -19.80 3.65
C ALA A 57 -16.29 -19.77 2.97
N PHE A 58 -16.27 -19.39 1.69
CA PHE A 58 -15.02 -19.10 0.98
C PHE A 58 -14.35 -17.85 1.54
N PHE A 59 -15.06 -16.74 1.70
CA PHE A 59 -14.57 -15.59 2.45
C PHE A 59 -14.97 -15.71 3.92
N ARG A 60 -14.04 -16.17 4.75
CA ARG A 60 -14.27 -16.33 6.18
C ARG A 60 -14.54 -15.00 6.88
N GLN A 61 -13.88 -13.92 6.46
CA GLN A 61 -14.17 -12.54 6.87
C GLN A 61 -14.44 -11.69 5.62
N SER A 62 -15.72 -11.58 5.23
CA SER A 62 -16.14 -10.92 3.99
C SER A 62 -15.81 -9.43 3.96
N MET A 63 -16.15 -8.66 5.00
CA MET A 63 -15.92 -7.21 5.01
C MET A 63 -14.43 -6.89 4.98
N ASN A 64 -13.63 -7.60 5.78
CA ASN A 64 -12.18 -7.46 5.76
C ASN A 64 -11.58 -7.90 4.41
N THR A 65 -12.17 -8.88 3.71
CA THR A 65 -11.74 -9.27 2.36
C THR A 65 -12.05 -8.22 1.31
N TYR A 66 -13.27 -7.66 1.27
CA TYR A 66 -13.68 -6.67 0.26
C TYR A 66 -13.04 -5.30 0.46
N SER A 67 -12.86 -4.87 1.71
CA SER A 67 -12.25 -3.57 2.02
C SER A 67 -10.83 -3.44 1.46
N ASN A 68 -10.13 -4.54 1.24
CA ASN A 68 -8.81 -4.59 0.59
C ASN A 68 -8.80 -4.11 -0.87
N LEU A 69 -9.96 -4.00 -1.54
CA LEU A 69 -10.05 -3.47 -2.90
C LEU A 69 -9.72 -1.97 -2.98
N VAL A 70 -9.70 -1.26 -1.85
CA VAL A 70 -9.15 0.09 -1.78
C VAL A 70 -7.67 0.11 -2.18
N TYR A 71 -6.89 -0.89 -1.75
CA TYR A 71 -5.48 -1.01 -2.11
C TYR A 71 -5.33 -1.34 -3.59
N PHE A 72 -6.20 -2.19 -4.15
CA PHE A 72 -6.20 -2.48 -5.58
C PHE A 72 -6.45 -1.23 -6.42
N PHE A 73 -7.48 -0.45 -6.07
CA PHE A 73 -7.79 0.81 -6.75
C PHE A 73 -6.59 1.78 -6.74
N LEU A 74 -6.02 2.01 -5.56
CA LEU A 74 -4.90 2.94 -5.37
C LEU A 74 -3.63 2.43 -6.06
N GLY A 75 -3.37 1.12 -6.02
CA GLY A 75 -2.22 0.49 -6.68
C GLY A 75 -2.30 0.61 -8.20
N VAL A 76 -3.46 0.32 -8.79
CA VAL A 76 -3.71 0.46 -10.24
C VAL A 76 -3.63 1.92 -10.68
N LEU A 77 -4.12 2.86 -9.86
CA LEU A 77 -3.97 4.30 -10.10
C LEU A 77 -2.49 4.71 -10.14
N ILE A 78 -1.70 4.32 -9.14
CA ILE A 78 -0.26 4.63 -9.06
C ILE A 78 0.51 3.97 -10.21
N TRP A 79 0.19 2.72 -10.54
CA TRP A 79 0.82 1.98 -11.64
C TRP A 79 0.62 2.69 -12.98
N GLN A 80 -0.61 3.14 -13.28
CA GLN A 80 -0.89 3.89 -14.49
C GLN A 80 -0.20 5.27 -14.53
N LEU A 81 -0.05 5.94 -13.37
CA LEU A 81 0.78 7.15 -13.27
C LEU A 81 2.24 6.84 -13.61
N ALA A 82 2.79 5.74 -13.10
CA ALA A 82 4.15 5.29 -13.42
C ALA A 82 4.31 4.98 -14.92
N GLN A 83 3.31 4.35 -15.55
CA GLN A 83 3.28 4.13 -17.00
C GLN A 83 3.29 5.42 -17.79
N HIS A 84 2.47 6.39 -17.37
CA HIS A 84 2.45 7.70 -18.00
C HIS A 84 3.83 8.39 -17.89
N ASP A 85 4.45 8.35 -16.71
CA ASP A 85 5.75 8.96 -16.48
C ASP A 85 6.86 8.28 -17.30
N ALA A 86 6.84 6.95 -17.39
CA ALA A 86 7.79 6.18 -18.20
C ALA A 86 7.68 6.50 -19.70
N LYS A 87 6.46 6.61 -20.24
CA LYS A 87 6.22 6.94 -21.65
C LYS A 87 6.63 8.37 -22.01
N ASN A 88 6.53 9.28 -21.06
CA ASN A 88 6.83 10.69 -21.27
C ASN A 88 8.22 11.09 -20.75
N ARG A 89 9.08 10.12 -20.43
CA ARG A 89 10.39 10.37 -19.82
C ARG A 89 11.23 11.31 -20.67
N GLY A 90 11.80 12.35 -20.05
CA GLY A 90 12.62 13.35 -20.74
C GLY A 90 11.82 14.41 -21.50
N LEU A 91 10.49 14.38 -21.44
CA LEU A 91 9.63 15.37 -22.07
C LEU A 91 9.05 16.33 -21.01
N GLY A 92 9.20 17.64 -21.26
CA GLY A 92 8.58 18.70 -20.48
C GLY A 92 9.09 18.86 -19.04
N LEU A 93 8.32 19.58 -18.22
CA LEU A 93 8.58 19.71 -16.79
C LEU A 93 8.03 18.47 -16.06
N GLN A 94 8.86 17.82 -15.24
CA GLN A 94 8.50 16.64 -14.44
C GLN A 94 8.91 16.86 -12.99
N ASN A 95 8.10 16.39 -12.04
CA ASN A 95 8.54 16.36 -10.65
C ASN A 95 9.63 15.29 -10.46
N TRP A 96 10.36 15.37 -9.35
CA TRP A 96 11.49 14.50 -9.04
C TRP A 96 11.15 13.00 -9.11
N LEU A 97 10.02 12.59 -8.52
CA LEU A 97 9.62 11.19 -8.51
C LEU A 97 9.20 10.68 -9.91
N ALA A 98 8.59 11.53 -10.73
CA ALA A 98 8.23 11.19 -12.12
C ALA A 98 9.47 10.89 -13.01
N GLN A 99 10.64 11.42 -12.66
CA GLN A 99 11.91 11.10 -13.35
C GLN A 99 12.45 9.70 -12.97
N PHE A 100 11.84 9.04 -11.99
CA PHE A 100 12.16 7.69 -11.54
C PHE A 100 10.88 6.84 -11.40
N PRO A 101 10.20 6.53 -12.53
CA PRO A 101 8.93 5.79 -12.51
C PRO A 101 9.04 4.38 -11.91
N GLY A 102 10.24 3.81 -11.85
CA GLY A 102 10.49 2.51 -11.20
C GLY A 102 10.05 2.45 -9.74
N LEU A 103 10.23 3.53 -8.97
CA LEU A 103 9.74 3.59 -7.58
C LEU A 103 8.21 3.68 -7.53
N SER A 104 7.58 4.42 -8.44
CA SER A 104 6.12 4.45 -8.55
C SER A 104 5.53 3.11 -8.97
N TYR A 105 6.17 2.38 -9.90
CA TYR A 105 5.78 1.01 -10.22
C TYR A 105 5.88 0.09 -9.00
N LEU A 106 6.96 0.20 -8.22
CA LEU A 106 7.13 -0.59 -7.01
C LEU A 106 6.03 -0.29 -5.98
N VAL A 107 5.73 0.98 -5.70
CA VAL A 107 4.65 1.38 -4.78
C VAL A 107 3.30 0.85 -5.27
N GLY A 108 2.96 1.09 -6.55
CA GLY A 108 1.71 0.61 -7.13
C GLY A 108 1.58 -0.91 -7.09
N GLY A 109 2.66 -1.62 -7.39
CA GLY A 109 2.75 -3.07 -7.29
C GLY A 109 2.59 -3.57 -5.85
N CYS A 110 3.19 -2.90 -4.86
CA CYS A 110 3.04 -3.25 -3.44
C CYS A 110 1.61 -3.01 -2.93
N PHE A 111 0.93 -1.97 -3.40
CA PHE A 111 -0.50 -1.77 -3.12
C PHE A 111 -1.36 -2.92 -3.67
N VAL A 112 -1.13 -3.32 -4.92
CA VAL A 112 -1.84 -4.45 -5.53
C VAL A 112 -1.51 -5.75 -4.79
N TYR A 113 -0.24 -5.98 -4.47
CA TYR A 113 0.21 -7.14 -3.71
C TYR A 113 -0.43 -7.19 -2.31
N LEU A 114 -0.45 -6.09 -1.57
CA LEU A 114 -1.13 -6.01 -0.28
C LEU A 114 -2.63 -6.27 -0.42
N SER A 115 -3.28 -5.74 -1.45
CA SER A 115 -4.70 -6.00 -1.72
C SER A 115 -5.00 -7.50 -1.78
N PHE A 116 -4.24 -8.25 -2.59
CA PHE A 116 -4.44 -9.68 -2.73
C PHE A 116 -3.94 -10.47 -1.52
N GLY A 117 -2.81 -10.07 -0.92
CA GLY A 117 -2.25 -10.73 0.25
C GLY A 117 -3.16 -10.65 1.46
N SER A 118 -3.65 -9.46 1.77
CA SER A 118 -4.58 -9.23 2.87
C SER A 118 -5.96 -9.82 2.59
N ALA A 119 -6.48 -9.71 1.37
CA ALA A 119 -7.72 -10.39 0.99
C ALA A 119 -7.58 -11.91 1.11
N PHE A 120 -6.44 -12.50 0.72
CA PHE A 120 -6.17 -13.92 0.90
C PHE A 120 -6.12 -14.31 2.37
N PHE A 121 -5.51 -13.48 3.23
CA PHE A 121 -5.52 -13.72 4.66
C PHE A 121 -6.93 -13.69 5.25
N HIS A 122 -7.74 -12.67 4.98
CA HIS A 122 -9.10 -12.59 5.53
C HIS A 122 -10.07 -13.60 4.92
N ALA A 123 -9.85 -13.99 3.67
CA ALA A 123 -10.63 -15.05 3.05
C ALA A 123 -10.32 -16.41 3.68
N SER A 124 -9.04 -16.72 3.89
CA SER A 124 -8.59 -18.06 4.31
C SER A 124 -8.40 -18.23 5.81
N LEU A 125 -8.04 -17.16 6.53
CA LEU A 125 -7.60 -17.14 7.93
C LEU A 125 -6.42 -18.10 8.22
N THR A 126 -5.58 -18.33 7.22
CA THR A 126 -4.46 -19.29 7.27
C THR A 126 -3.13 -18.62 7.56
N TRP A 127 -2.18 -19.38 8.08
CA TRP A 127 -0.81 -18.93 8.37
C TRP A 127 -0.08 -18.43 7.12
N PRO A 128 -0.09 -19.13 5.96
CA PRO A 128 0.48 -18.59 4.72
C PRO A 128 -0.18 -17.27 4.32
N GLY A 129 -1.51 -17.17 4.45
CA GLY A 129 -2.23 -15.91 4.21
C GLY A 129 -1.70 -14.78 5.07
N GLN A 130 -1.58 -15.01 6.38
CA GLN A 130 -1.04 -14.03 7.32
C GLN A 130 0.39 -13.58 6.97
N ARG A 131 1.23 -14.50 6.45
CA ARG A 131 2.60 -14.15 6.02
C ARG A 131 2.59 -13.24 4.81
N VAL A 132 1.75 -13.54 3.81
CA VAL A 132 1.65 -12.74 2.58
C VAL A 132 1.05 -11.37 2.87
N ASP A 133 0.02 -11.29 3.72
CA ASP A 133 -0.59 -10.03 4.17
C ASP A 133 0.43 -9.11 4.85
N MET A 134 1.10 -9.62 5.88
CA MET A 134 2.13 -8.85 6.59
C MET A 134 3.29 -8.46 5.67
N ASN A 135 3.70 -9.34 4.76
CA ASN A 135 4.75 -9.03 3.79
C ASN A 135 4.29 -7.95 2.79
N GLY A 136 3.03 -7.94 2.37
CA GLY A 136 2.44 -6.86 1.58
C GLY A 136 2.48 -5.52 2.33
N THR A 137 2.16 -5.54 3.63
CA THR A 137 2.21 -4.35 4.49
C THR A 137 3.64 -3.80 4.62
N TYR A 138 4.62 -4.68 4.85
CA TYR A 138 6.02 -4.28 4.84
C TYR A 138 6.50 -3.85 3.45
N GLY A 139 6.04 -4.51 2.40
CA GLY A 139 6.34 -4.15 1.01
C GLY A 139 5.94 -2.72 0.69
N LEU A 140 4.70 -2.37 1.02
CA LEU A 140 4.19 -1.03 0.83
C LEU A 140 4.99 0.01 1.64
N THR A 141 5.22 -0.23 2.93
CA THR A 141 5.97 0.71 3.77
C THR A 141 7.43 0.87 3.34
N VAL A 142 8.13 -0.22 2.98
CA VAL A 142 9.48 -0.16 2.42
C VAL A 142 9.50 0.60 1.10
N SER A 143 8.55 0.36 0.20
CA SER A 143 8.49 1.08 -1.08
C SER A 143 8.32 2.60 -0.88
N LEU A 144 7.48 3.01 0.08
CA LEU A 144 7.30 4.42 0.45
C LEU A 144 8.53 5.00 1.16
N LEU A 145 9.23 4.20 1.97
CA LEU A 145 10.50 4.60 2.59
C LEU A 145 11.55 4.91 1.53
N PHE A 146 11.67 4.08 0.49
CA PHE A 146 12.57 4.33 -0.64
C PHE A 146 12.19 5.59 -1.44
N VAL A 147 10.89 5.84 -1.63
CA VAL A 147 10.40 7.11 -2.23
C VAL A 147 10.80 8.30 -1.37
N ALA A 148 10.62 8.22 -0.05
CA ALA A 148 10.96 9.29 0.88
C ALA A 148 12.48 9.55 0.92
N LEU A 149 13.29 8.50 1.01
CA LEU A 149 14.75 8.58 0.95
C LEU A 149 15.23 9.23 -0.36
N TYR A 150 14.74 8.75 -1.50
CA TYR A 150 15.09 9.31 -2.80
C TYR A 150 14.71 10.80 -2.93
N SER A 151 13.61 11.21 -2.29
CA SER A 151 13.14 12.59 -2.28
C SER A 151 13.94 13.49 -1.36
N VAL A 152 14.40 13.00 -0.20
CA VAL A 152 15.27 13.74 0.72
C VAL A 152 16.66 13.95 0.11
N PHE A 153 17.21 12.95 -0.59
CA PHE A 153 18.49 13.02 -1.30
C PHE A 153 18.34 13.57 -2.74
N HIS A 154 17.49 14.58 -2.93
CA HIS A 154 17.17 15.17 -4.24
C HIS A 154 18.37 15.76 -5.01
N GLY A 155 19.51 15.99 -4.36
CA GLY A 155 20.73 16.46 -5.01
C GLY A 155 21.43 15.37 -5.83
N VAL A 156 21.11 14.10 -5.58
CA VAL A 156 21.78 12.94 -6.19
C VAL A 156 21.08 12.53 -7.47
N THR A 157 21.76 12.69 -8.61
CA THR A 157 21.28 12.16 -9.89
C THR A 157 21.76 10.72 -10.08
N LEU A 158 20.83 9.77 -10.04
CA LEU A 158 21.13 8.36 -10.26
C LEU A 158 21.14 8.02 -11.76
N SER A 159 22.13 7.23 -12.17
CA SER A 159 22.14 6.59 -13.49
C SER A 159 21.01 5.57 -13.62
N ASP A 160 20.66 5.20 -14.84
CA ASP A 160 19.58 4.21 -15.08
C ASP A 160 19.89 2.83 -14.50
N ARG A 161 21.18 2.45 -14.48
CA ARG A 161 21.63 1.22 -13.82
C ARG A 161 21.44 1.33 -12.31
N ALA A 162 21.84 2.44 -11.69
CA ALA A 162 21.66 2.66 -10.26
C ALA A 162 20.18 2.67 -9.87
N LYS A 163 19.31 3.29 -10.67
CA LYS A 163 17.85 3.26 -10.48
C LYS A 163 17.29 1.83 -10.47
N LYS A 164 17.69 1.00 -11.42
CA LYS A 164 17.29 -0.42 -11.46
C LYS A 164 17.79 -1.18 -10.23
N LEU A 165 19.04 -0.94 -9.81
CA LEU A 165 19.62 -1.57 -8.61
C LEU A 165 18.90 -1.14 -7.33
N VAL A 166 18.49 0.13 -7.21
CA VAL A 166 17.69 0.62 -6.08
C VAL A 166 16.34 -0.10 -6.00
N VAL A 167 15.64 -0.25 -7.13
CA VAL A 167 14.37 -1.00 -7.18
C VAL A 167 14.59 -2.48 -6.86
N ALA A 168 15.63 -3.11 -7.44
CA ALA A 168 15.95 -4.50 -7.17
C ALA A 168 16.34 -4.74 -5.70
N GLY A 169 17.10 -3.81 -5.10
CA GLY A 169 17.46 -3.85 -3.68
C GLY A 169 16.24 -3.69 -2.78
N ALA A 170 15.30 -2.81 -3.13
CA ALA A 170 14.03 -2.69 -2.43
C ALA A 170 13.22 -3.99 -2.52
N VAL A 171 13.09 -4.59 -3.70
CA VAL A 171 12.43 -5.89 -3.87
C VAL A 171 13.14 -6.99 -3.06
N GLY A 172 14.46 -7.04 -3.09
CA GLY A 172 15.25 -7.98 -2.29
C GLY A 172 15.01 -7.82 -0.79
N LEU A 173 14.91 -6.59 -0.28
CA LEU A 173 14.56 -6.32 1.11
C LEU A 173 13.13 -6.77 1.44
N ILE A 174 12.16 -6.54 0.55
CA ILE A 174 10.78 -7.00 0.72
C ILE A 174 10.72 -8.53 0.79
N LEU A 175 11.48 -9.22 -0.05
CA LEU A 175 11.58 -10.69 0.00
C LEU A 175 12.26 -11.15 1.29
N ALA A 176 13.35 -10.50 1.71
CA ALA A 176 14.03 -10.84 2.97
C ALA A 176 13.12 -10.64 4.20
N LEU A 177 12.17 -9.70 4.14
CA LEU A 177 11.19 -9.47 5.20
C LEU A 177 10.18 -10.61 5.36
N LEU A 178 10.06 -11.55 4.42
CA LEU A 178 9.31 -12.80 4.64
C LEU A 178 9.91 -13.61 5.79
N GLU A 179 11.24 -13.62 5.93
CA GLU A 179 11.94 -14.35 6.99
C GLU A 179 12.22 -13.46 8.20
N ILE A 180 12.71 -12.24 8.00
CA ILE A 180 13.06 -11.34 9.11
C ILE A 180 11.85 -11.07 10.02
N ALA A 181 10.65 -10.93 9.44
CA ALA A 181 9.43 -10.69 10.21
C ALA A 181 8.92 -11.92 10.99
N LEU A 182 9.63 -13.05 10.98
CA LEU A 182 9.42 -14.16 11.92
C LEU A 182 10.16 -13.92 13.24
N HIS A 183 11.24 -13.15 13.21
CA HIS A 183 12.12 -12.90 14.36
C HIS A 183 11.88 -11.53 15.01
N VAL A 184 11.18 -10.63 14.34
CA VAL A 184 10.89 -9.28 14.83
C VAL A 184 9.38 -9.10 14.96
N SER A 185 8.92 -8.61 16.11
CA SER A 185 7.51 -8.31 16.32
C SER A 185 7.01 -7.25 15.33
N SER A 186 5.85 -7.50 14.73
CA SER A 186 5.15 -6.52 13.89
C SER A 186 4.76 -5.26 14.66
N SER A 187 4.53 -5.38 15.97
CA SER A 187 4.23 -4.24 16.85
C SER A 187 5.41 -3.28 17.04
N LEU A 188 6.62 -3.70 16.70
CA LEU A 188 7.82 -2.85 16.72
C LEU A 188 8.21 -2.42 15.30
N LEU A 189 8.31 -3.38 14.38
CA LEU A 189 8.84 -3.15 13.05
C LEU A 189 7.95 -2.20 12.22
N LEU A 190 6.64 -2.41 12.22
CA LEU A 190 5.72 -1.60 11.41
C LEU A 190 5.68 -0.14 11.90
N PRO A 191 5.49 0.14 13.21
CA PRO A 191 5.57 1.52 13.70
C PRO A 191 6.92 2.18 13.42
N ALA A 192 8.04 1.46 13.54
CA ALA A 192 9.37 2.02 13.24
C ALA A 192 9.52 2.43 11.76
N LEU A 193 9.01 1.62 10.83
CA LEU A 193 9.00 1.96 9.40
C LEU A 193 8.10 3.17 9.12
N ILE A 194 6.89 3.20 9.69
CA ILE A 194 5.96 4.32 9.53
C ILE A 194 6.60 5.62 10.08
N LEU A 195 7.16 5.59 11.29
CA LEU A 195 7.83 6.73 11.89
C LEU A 195 9.03 7.21 11.05
N SER A 196 9.79 6.28 10.46
CA SER A 196 10.91 6.63 9.58
C SER A 196 10.45 7.36 8.32
N ILE A 197 9.37 6.91 7.68
CA ILE A 197 8.75 7.60 6.55
C ILE A 197 8.30 9.00 6.96
N TRP A 198 7.71 9.13 8.14
CA TRP A 198 7.24 10.42 8.69
C TRP A 198 8.35 11.42 8.93
N VAL A 199 9.46 10.96 9.53
CA VAL A 199 10.65 11.79 9.73
C VAL A 199 11.18 12.30 8.38
N LEU A 200 11.31 11.41 7.39
CA LEU A 200 11.76 11.80 6.05
C LEU A 200 10.78 12.72 5.33
N LEU A 201 9.47 12.53 5.52
CA LEU A 201 8.44 13.42 4.99
C LEU A 201 8.56 14.82 5.58
N ILE A 202 8.76 14.94 6.90
CA ILE A 202 8.98 16.22 7.59
C ILE A 202 10.25 16.90 7.09
N ILE A 203 11.36 16.15 7.00
CA ILE A 203 12.62 16.66 6.43
C ILE A 203 12.38 17.20 5.01
N ASN A 204 11.70 16.43 4.16
CA ASN A 204 11.42 16.86 2.79
C ASN A 204 10.48 18.06 2.72
N TYR A 205 9.49 18.16 3.61
CA TYR A 205 8.63 19.32 3.72
C TYR A 205 9.42 20.57 4.11
N ILE A 206 10.38 20.46 5.03
CA ILE A 206 11.25 21.57 5.42
C ILE A 206 12.15 22.00 4.23
N GLN A 207 12.74 21.03 3.52
CA GLN A 207 13.57 21.29 2.32
C GLN A 207 12.78 22.01 1.22
N PHE A 208 11.49 21.66 1.05
CA PHE A 208 10.69 22.07 -0.11
C PHE A 208 9.35 22.71 0.27
N ARG A 209 9.32 23.51 1.35
CA ARG A 209 8.07 24.02 1.95
C ARG A 209 7.14 24.73 0.96
N LYS A 210 7.71 25.45 -0.02
CA LYS A 210 6.93 26.18 -1.05
C LYS A 210 6.40 25.29 -2.18
N GLU A 211 6.89 24.05 -2.27
CA GLU A 211 6.62 23.12 -3.37
C GLU A 211 5.80 21.91 -2.92
N ARG A 212 5.70 21.68 -1.61
CA ARG A 212 5.02 20.54 -1.00
C ARG A 212 3.69 20.95 -0.38
N SER A 213 2.69 20.10 -0.55
CA SER A 213 1.38 20.28 0.09
C SER A 213 1.45 19.82 1.55
N ALA A 214 1.40 20.77 2.48
CA ALA A 214 1.28 20.47 3.91
C ALA A 214 0.02 19.66 4.22
N ILE A 215 -1.06 19.89 3.46
CA ILE A 215 -2.33 19.19 3.61
C ILE A 215 -2.17 17.70 3.29
N LEU A 216 -1.46 17.33 2.22
CA LEU A 216 -1.21 15.91 1.91
C LEU A 216 -0.37 15.23 2.99
N GLY A 217 0.61 15.94 3.53
CA GLY A 217 1.32 15.52 4.74
C GLY A 217 0.32 15.27 5.86
N LEU A 218 -0.34 16.30 6.37
CA LEU A 218 -1.29 16.21 7.49
C LEU A 218 -2.36 15.12 7.31
N LEU A 219 -2.95 14.99 6.12
CA LEU A 219 -3.93 13.94 5.82
C LEU A 219 -3.33 12.54 5.97
N SER A 220 -2.11 12.31 5.49
CA SER A 220 -1.44 11.03 5.71
C SER A 220 -1.27 10.74 7.21
N PHE A 221 -1.03 11.76 8.05
CA PHE A 221 -0.86 11.58 9.50
C PHE A 221 -2.17 11.22 10.17
N VAL A 222 -3.18 12.05 9.92
CA VAL A 222 -4.51 11.90 10.52
C VAL A 222 -5.09 10.54 10.16
N PHE A 223 -4.98 10.11 8.89
CA PHE A 223 -5.48 8.81 8.47
C PHE A 223 -4.76 7.64 9.14
N ILE A 224 -3.43 7.65 9.30
CA ILE A 224 -2.76 6.51 9.95
C ILE A 224 -3.04 6.44 11.45
N ILE A 225 -3.16 7.60 12.13
CA ILE A 225 -3.54 7.65 13.54
C ILE A 225 -4.98 7.18 13.74
N ALA A 226 -5.90 7.67 12.91
CA ALA A 226 -7.30 7.24 12.93
C ALA A 226 -7.41 5.73 12.63
N ALA A 227 -6.66 5.23 11.64
CA ALA A 227 -6.59 3.81 11.36
C ALA A 227 -6.17 3.05 12.63
N PHE A 228 -5.01 3.41 13.21
CA PHE A 228 -4.46 2.71 14.37
C PHE A 228 -5.45 2.65 15.52
N TYR A 229 -6.13 3.76 15.78
CA TYR A 229 -7.16 3.83 16.81
C TYR A 229 -8.33 2.87 16.51
N VAL A 230 -8.89 2.91 15.31
CA VAL A 230 -10.02 2.05 14.92
C VAL A 230 -9.63 0.57 14.95
N ARG A 231 -8.44 0.20 14.46
CA ARG A 231 -7.92 -1.18 14.58
C ARG A 231 -7.77 -1.60 16.03
N THR A 232 -7.30 -0.70 16.90
CA THR A 232 -7.10 -1.02 18.32
C THR A 232 -8.42 -1.31 19.01
N LEU A 233 -9.46 -0.49 18.75
CA LEU A 233 -10.81 -0.74 19.26
C LEU A 233 -11.38 -2.07 18.75
N ASP A 234 -11.16 -2.38 17.47
CA ASP A 234 -11.60 -3.64 16.85
C ASP A 234 -10.96 -4.87 17.52
N VAL A 235 -9.64 -4.84 17.73
CA VAL A 235 -8.89 -5.91 18.40
C VAL A 235 -9.30 -6.04 19.87
N GLN A 236 -9.58 -4.93 20.55
CA GLN A 236 -10.06 -4.90 21.94
C GLN A 236 -11.55 -5.24 22.07
N LYS A 237 -12.26 -5.49 20.97
CA LYS A 237 -13.71 -5.78 20.92
C LYS A 237 -14.59 -4.67 21.51
N VAL A 238 -14.12 -3.43 21.53
CA VAL A 238 -14.91 -2.29 22.02
C VAL A 238 -16.02 -1.98 21.02
N ASN A 239 -17.28 -2.06 21.46
CA ASN A 239 -18.48 -1.90 20.61
C ASN A 239 -18.48 -2.84 19.39
N CYS A 240 -18.00 -4.07 19.58
CA CYS A 240 -17.92 -5.07 18.53
C CYS A 240 -19.28 -5.75 18.28
N ASP A 241 -19.76 -5.66 17.04
CA ASP A 241 -20.80 -6.51 16.48
C ASP A 241 -20.20 -7.38 15.36
N PRO A 242 -19.99 -8.69 15.60
CA PRO A 242 -19.37 -9.59 14.63
C PRO A 242 -20.15 -9.73 13.31
N TYR A 243 -21.44 -9.40 13.30
CA TYR A 243 -22.32 -9.51 12.13
C TYR A 243 -22.60 -8.16 11.46
N SER A 244 -21.97 -7.08 11.94
CA SER A 244 -22.10 -5.76 11.34
C SER A 244 -21.63 -5.75 9.88
N TRP A 245 -22.34 -4.97 9.06
CA TRP A 245 -22.01 -4.72 7.65
C TRP A 245 -20.76 -3.84 7.46
N TYR A 246 -20.17 -3.36 8.55
CA TYR A 246 -18.84 -2.75 8.59
C TYR A 246 -18.06 -3.26 9.80
N GLN A 247 -16.74 -3.33 9.67
CA GLN A 247 -15.84 -3.82 10.71
C GLN A 247 -14.73 -2.79 10.94
N GLY A 248 -14.27 -2.62 12.19
CA GLY A 248 -13.22 -1.65 12.50
C GLY A 248 -11.94 -1.97 11.73
N HIS A 249 -11.62 -3.26 11.59
CA HIS A 249 -10.49 -3.68 10.77
C HIS A 249 -10.66 -3.37 9.26
N SER A 250 -11.89 -3.44 8.73
CA SER A 250 -12.17 -3.02 7.36
C SER A 250 -11.96 -1.51 7.15
N VAL A 251 -12.34 -0.70 8.15
CA VAL A 251 -12.08 0.74 8.14
C VAL A 251 -10.59 1.03 8.24
N TRP A 252 -9.82 0.22 8.99
CA TRP A 252 -8.35 0.28 9.01
C TRP A 252 -7.77 0.12 7.60
N HIS A 253 -8.23 -0.83 6.79
CA HIS A 253 -7.74 -1.00 5.42
C HIS A 253 -7.89 0.28 4.58
N VAL A 254 -9.08 0.88 4.64
CA VAL A 254 -9.38 2.11 3.91
C VAL A 254 -8.50 3.25 4.37
N LEU A 255 -8.43 3.52 5.68
CA LEU A 255 -7.66 4.62 6.23
C LEU A 255 -6.15 4.44 6.03
N ALA A 256 -5.61 3.23 6.22
CA ALA A 256 -4.21 2.94 5.97
C ALA A 256 -3.84 3.07 4.48
N GLY A 257 -4.73 2.64 3.58
CA GLY A 257 -4.58 2.82 2.14
C GLY A 257 -4.57 4.30 1.73
N LEU A 258 -5.52 5.08 2.25
CA LEU A 258 -5.59 6.53 2.01
C LEU A 258 -4.37 7.25 2.59
N SER A 259 -3.93 6.89 3.79
CA SER A 259 -2.70 7.44 4.39
C SER A 259 -1.49 7.21 3.48
N SER A 260 -1.29 5.95 3.06
CA SER A 260 -0.19 5.53 2.19
C SER A 260 -0.24 6.24 0.83
N PHE A 261 -1.43 6.43 0.27
CA PHE A 261 -1.62 7.19 -0.97
C PHE A 261 -1.32 8.67 -0.77
N CYS A 262 -1.76 9.29 0.32
CA CYS A 262 -1.43 10.68 0.64
C CYS A 262 0.08 10.87 0.82
N THR A 263 0.79 9.93 1.44
CA THR A 263 2.26 9.92 1.50
C THR A 263 2.88 9.86 0.12
N TYR A 264 2.45 8.93 -0.75
CA TYR A 264 2.92 8.87 -2.13
C TYR A 264 2.64 10.17 -2.89
N ALA A 265 1.41 10.69 -2.78
CA ALA A 265 0.93 11.91 -3.41
C ALA A 265 1.73 13.14 -2.98
N PHE A 266 2.12 13.23 -1.69
CA PHE A 266 2.98 14.28 -1.16
C PHE A 266 4.31 14.36 -1.93
N PHE A 267 4.94 13.22 -2.20
CA PHE A 267 6.17 13.16 -2.99
C PHE A 267 5.93 13.33 -4.50
N ARG A 268 4.81 12.83 -5.01
CA ARG A 268 4.50 12.76 -6.44
C ARG A 268 3.94 14.06 -7.04
N PHE A 269 3.17 14.85 -6.30
CA PHE A 269 2.47 16.04 -6.83
C PHE A 269 3.11 17.37 -6.42
N GLY A 270 4.42 17.36 -6.15
CA GLY A 270 5.20 18.58 -5.96
C GLY A 270 5.43 19.38 -7.25
N ARG A 271 6.04 20.56 -7.11
CA ARG A 271 6.34 21.47 -8.21
C ARG A 271 7.17 20.78 -9.31
N LEU A 272 6.86 21.09 -10.57
CA LEU A 272 7.52 20.48 -11.72
C LEU A 272 8.90 21.14 -11.92
N THR A 273 9.94 20.33 -12.11
CA THR A 273 11.27 20.81 -12.49
C THR A 273 11.53 20.52 -13.98
N PRO A 274 12.38 21.29 -14.67
CA PRO A 274 12.80 20.94 -16.02
C PRO A 274 13.37 19.53 -16.03
N ALA A 275 12.93 18.68 -16.98
CA ALA A 275 13.55 17.39 -17.18
C ALA A 275 15.04 17.62 -17.43
N LYS A 276 15.91 17.13 -16.54
CA LYS A 276 17.34 17.15 -16.79
C LYS A 276 17.58 16.27 -18.02
N LYS A 277 18.06 16.86 -19.12
CA LYS A 277 18.64 16.08 -20.22
C LYS A 277 19.72 15.22 -19.58
N ALA A 278 19.67 13.91 -19.80
CA ALA A 278 20.71 13.01 -19.35
C ALA A 278 22.01 13.42 -20.07
N THR A 279 22.87 14.15 -19.38
CA THR A 279 24.29 14.19 -19.74
C THR A 279 24.88 12.89 -19.24
N PRO A 280 25.36 12.00 -20.12
CA PRO A 280 26.05 10.80 -19.69
C PRO A 280 27.35 11.22 -18.97
N LEU A 281 27.54 10.68 -17.77
CA LEU A 281 28.87 10.47 -17.18
C LEU A 281 29.28 9.03 -17.50
#